data_AF-A0A2T3L8L5-F1
#
_entry.id   AF-A0A2T3L8L5-F1
#
_cell.length_a   1.000
_cell.length_b   1.000
_cell.length_c   1.000
_cell.angle_alpha   90.00
_cell.angle_beta   90.00
_cell.angle_gamma   90.00
#
_symmetry.space_group_name_H-M   'P 1'
#
loop_
_entity.id
_entity.type
_entity.pdbx_description
1 polymer ?
#
loop_
_entity_poly.entity_id
_entity_poly.type
_entity_poly.pdbx_seq_one_letter_code
_entity_poly.pdbx_strand_id
1 'polypeptide(L)'
;MSQKLTLALYQSEGDRLNERGVERIDSVAAPDAILNMLANEFEIISTKVYFAPDSDKSFTIDHFRNEDVAKIILKLECTYKDLVIKQNDDLSSKGGNKAPSGDECFAVELYDAVCDGAQTLKDSITVMITFLNVLNLFYKKQRDFEDDDYAFIKVDG
;
A
#
# COMPACT_ATOMS: atom_id res chain seq x y z
N MET A 1 -4.68 -15.21 -4.31
CA MET A 1 -3.50 -15.30 -3.43
C MET A 1 -3.25 -13.90 -2.94
N SER A 2 -2.96 -13.66 -1.65
CA SER A 2 -2.72 -12.29 -1.18
C SER A 2 -1.34 -11.81 -1.63
N GLN A 3 -1.31 -10.77 -2.45
CA GLN A 3 -0.07 -10.09 -2.81
C GLN A 3 0.53 -9.36 -1.59
N LYS A 4 1.80 -9.02 -1.66
CA LYS A 4 2.51 -8.28 -0.60
C LYS A 4 3.08 -6.98 -1.13
N LEU A 5 3.09 -5.97 -0.27
CA LEU A 5 3.88 -4.77 -0.48
C LEU A 5 5.13 -4.86 0.38
N THR A 6 6.29 -4.64 -0.24
CA THR A 6 7.59 -4.75 0.43
C THR A 6 8.38 -3.49 0.21
N LEU A 7 8.82 -2.86 1.30
CA LEU A 7 9.81 -1.78 1.25
C LEU A 7 11.21 -2.39 1.18
N ALA A 8 11.89 -2.17 0.07
CA ALA A 8 13.21 -2.73 -0.20
C ALA A 8 14.20 -1.65 -0.63
N LEU A 9 15.45 -1.81 -0.18
CA LEU A 9 16.57 -0.98 -0.62
C LEU A 9 17.38 -1.69 -1.69
N TYR A 10 17.81 -0.90 -2.65
CA TYR A 10 18.74 -1.29 -3.69
C TYR A 10 19.93 -0.35 -3.71
N GLN A 11 20.95 -0.69 -4.48
CA GLN A 11 22.11 0.15 -4.68
C GLN A 11 22.23 0.52 -6.14
N SER A 12 22.47 1.80 -6.43
CA SER A 12 22.89 2.21 -7.76
C SER A 12 24.40 2.15 -7.88
N GLU A 13 24.87 1.60 -9.00
CA GLU A 13 26.25 1.72 -9.45
C GLU A 13 26.25 2.11 -10.93
N GLY A 14 26.48 3.39 -11.19
CA GLY A 14 26.19 4.00 -12.49
C GLY A 14 24.69 3.92 -12.82
N ASP A 15 24.37 3.59 -14.07
CA ASP A 15 22.97 3.48 -14.53
C ASP A 15 22.30 2.14 -14.17
N ARG A 16 22.94 1.33 -13.31
CA ARG A 16 22.43 0.00 -12.93
C ARG A 16 21.95 -0.03 -11.49
N LEU A 17 20.78 -0.63 -11.31
CA LEU A 17 20.23 -0.97 -10.00
C LEU A 17 20.67 -2.39 -9.62
N ASN A 18 21.33 -2.54 -8.48
CA ASN A 18 21.90 -3.77 -8.00
C ASN A 18 21.24 -4.21 -6.69
N GLU A 19 21.12 -5.52 -6.53
CA GLU A 19 20.64 -6.14 -5.30
C GLU A 19 21.71 -5.99 -4.21
N ARG A 20 21.48 -5.07 -3.26
CA ARG A 20 22.33 -4.93 -2.08
C ARG A 20 21.90 -5.96 -1.04
N GLY A 21 22.24 -7.23 -1.25
CA GLY A 21 21.93 -8.31 -0.30
C GLY A 21 20.55 -8.16 0.34
N VAL A 22 19.50 -8.01 -0.48
CA VAL A 22 18.09 -7.72 -0.14
C VAL A 22 17.85 -7.40 1.35
N GLU A 23 18.12 -6.18 1.77
CA GLU A 23 17.64 -5.74 3.08
C GLU A 23 16.16 -5.39 2.95
N ARG A 24 15.30 -6.40 3.12
CA ARG A 24 13.85 -6.19 3.27
C ARG A 24 13.65 -5.41 4.55
N ILE A 25 13.28 -4.14 4.44
CA ILE A 25 13.05 -3.29 5.61
C ILE A 25 11.73 -3.66 6.27
N ASP A 26 10.71 -3.90 5.45
CA ASP A 26 9.37 -4.22 5.92
C ASP A 26 8.52 -4.85 4.82
N SER A 27 7.49 -5.61 5.21
CA SER A 27 6.56 -6.24 4.27
C SER A 27 5.20 -6.43 4.91
N VAL A 28 4.16 -6.06 4.17
CA VAL A 28 2.76 -6.15 4.62
C VAL A 28 1.93 -6.90 3.59
N ALA A 29 0.97 -7.67 4.06
CA ALA A 29 -0.05 -8.24 3.17
C ALA A 29 -0.93 -7.11 2.62
N ALA A 30 -1.16 -7.12 1.32
CA ALA A 30 -1.99 -6.14 0.64
C ALA A 30 -3.14 -6.87 -0.06
N PRO A 31 -4.40 -6.65 0.37
CA PRO A 31 -5.57 -7.17 -0.31
C PRO A 31 -5.62 -6.69 -1.76
N ASP A 32 -6.02 -7.57 -2.67
CA ASP A 32 -6.12 -7.27 -4.11
C ASP A 32 -6.98 -6.02 -4.37
N ALA A 33 -8.03 -5.78 -3.57
CA ALA A 33 -8.86 -4.59 -3.67
C ALA A 33 -8.08 -3.29 -3.44
N ILE A 34 -7.17 -3.25 -2.45
CA ILE A 34 -6.32 -2.08 -2.20
C ILE A 34 -5.32 -1.91 -3.36
N LEU A 35 -4.71 -2.99 -3.82
CA LEU A 35 -3.75 -2.94 -4.92
C LEU A 35 -4.39 -2.51 -6.23
N ASN A 36 -5.58 -3.01 -6.54
CA ASN A 36 -6.33 -2.61 -7.73
C ASN A 36 -6.73 -1.12 -7.65
N MET A 37 -7.17 -0.65 -6.49
CA MET A 37 -7.45 0.78 -6.28
C MET A 37 -6.20 1.63 -6.55
N LEU A 38 -5.05 1.23 -6.01
CA LEU A 38 -3.80 1.96 -6.25
C LEU A 38 -3.36 1.87 -7.71
N ALA A 39 -3.39 0.69 -8.32
CA ALA A 39 -2.98 0.46 -9.70
C ALA A 39 -3.87 1.17 -10.73
N ASN A 40 -5.11 1.49 -10.39
CA ASN A 40 -6.01 2.27 -11.25
C ASN A 40 -5.61 3.76 -11.33
N GLU A 41 -4.91 4.29 -10.32
CA GLU A 41 -4.54 5.71 -10.24
C GLU A 41 -3.02 5.94 -10.32
N PHE A 42 -2.21 4.95 -9.94
CA PHE A 42 -0.77 5.04 -9.85
C PHE A 42 -0.13 3.91 -10.66
N GLU A 43 0.75 4.27 -11.58
CA GLU A 43 1.42 3.32 -12.45
C GLU A 43 2.40 2.44 -11.66
N ILE A 44 2.32 1.13 -11.89
CA ILE A 44 3.32 0.16 -11.43
C ILE A 44 4.36 -0.01 -12.53
N ILE A 45 5.62 0.27 -12.21
CA ILE A 45 6.75 0.17 -13.14
C ILE A 45 7.52 -1.12 -12.88
N SER A 46 7.88 -1.80 -13.96
CA SER A 46 8.82 -2.91 -13.96
C SER A 46 10.27 -2.43 -14.17
N THR A 47 11.12 -2.58 -13.16
CA THR A 47 12.54 -2.18 -13.21
C THR A 47 13.46 -3.41 -13.15
N LYS A 48 14.49 -3.43 -13.99
CA LYS A 48 15.50 -4.49 -13.98
C LYS A 48 16.53 -4.27 -12.86
N VAL A 49 16.76 -5.31 -12.07
CA VAL A 49 17.74 -5.36 -10.98
C VAL A 49 18.77 -6.44 -11.27
N TYR A 50 20.04 -6.13 -11.05
CA TYR A 50 21.16 -7.06 -11.26
C TYR A 50 21.60 -7.67 -9.92
N PHE A 51 22.00 -8.94 -9.92
CA PHE A 51 22.44 -9.63 -8.69
C PHE A 51 23.77 -9.09 -8.14
N ALA A 52 24.61 -8.55 -9.01
CA ALA A 52 25.86 -7.89 -8.66
C ALA A 52 26.23 -6.88 -9.77
N PRO A 53 27.06 -5.87 -9.46
CA PRO A 53 27.43 -4.81 -10.42
C PRO A 53 27.97 -5.33 -11.75
N ASP A 54 28.81 -6.38 -11.68
CA ASP A 54 29.48 -6.99 -12.83
C ASP A 54 28.73 -8.23 -13.38
N SER A 55 27.52 -8.52 -12.88
CA SER A 55 26.76 -9.69 -13.33
C SER A 55 25.78 -9.34 -14.44
N ASP A 56 25.74 -10.18 -15.48
CA ASP A 56 24.65 -10.13 -16.47
C ASP A 56 23.36 -10.79 -15.97
N LYS A 57 23.42 -11.48 -14.82
CA LYS A 57 22.23 -12.06 -14.20
C LYS A 57 21.40 -10.94 -13.61
N SER A 58 20.13 -10.92 -13.98
CA SER A 58 19.16 -9.94 -13.51
C SER A 58 17.79 -10.56 -13.27
N PHE A 59 16.98 -9.85 -12.52
CA PHE A 59 15.55 -10.09 -12.33
C PHE A 59 14.81 -8.76 -12.48
N THR A 60 13.49 -8.83 -12.56
CA THR A 60 12.64 -7.64 -12.66
C THR A 60 11.86 -7.49 -11.37
N ILE A 61 11.66 -6.24 -10.95
CA ILE A 61 10.80 -5.89 -9.82
C ILE A 61 9.68 -4.98 -10.30
N ASP A 62 8.49 -5.18 -9.77
CA ASP A 62 7.36 -4.28 -9.99
C ASP A 62 7.20 -3.37 -8.76
N HIS A 63 7.10 -2.07 -8.97
CA HIS A 63 7.05 -1.10 -7.87
C HIS A 63 6.29 0.17 -8.23
N PHE A 64 5.83 0.89 -7.21
CA PHE A 64 5.30 2.25 -7.38
C PHE A 64 6.44 3.26 -7.58
N ARG A 65 6.15 4.35 -8.27
CA ARG A 65 7.10 5.46 -8.43
C ARG A 65 7.32 6.18 -7.10
N ASN A 66 8.56 6.55 -6.80
CA ASN A 66 8.88 7.29 -5.58
C ASN A 66 8.19 8.67 -5.52
N GLU A 67 8.07 9.35 -6.67
CA GLU A 67 7.37 10.63 -6.79
C GLU A 67 5.87 10.57 -6.48
N ASP A 68 5.26 9.38 -6.54
CA ASP A 68 3.84 9.20 -6.26
C ASP A 68 3.54 8.81 -4.81
N VAL A 69 4.56 8.49 -4.00
CA VAL A 69 4.38 8.04 -2.60
C VAL A 69 3.50 9.00 -1.79
N ALA A 70 3.76 10.31 -1.87
CA ALA A 70 2.97 11.30 -1.15
C ALA A 70 1.50 11.33 -1.61
N LYS A 71 1.23 11.17 -2.91
CA LYS A 71 -0.14 11.11 -3.45
C LYS A 71 -0.84 9.82 -3.07
N ILE A 72 -0.12 8.70 -3.05
CA ILE A 72 -0.63 7.40 -2.60
C ILE A 72 -1.03 7.48 -1.13
N ILE A 73 -0.22 8.11 -0.28
CA ILE A 73 -0.56 8.34 1.13
C ILE A 73 -1.87 9.11 1.25
N LEU A 74 -1.99 10.25 0.57
CA LEU A 74 -3.24 11.04 0.59
C LEU A 74 -4.44 10.23 0.11
N LYS A 75 -4.28 9.42 -0.95
CA LYS A 75 -5.35 8.54 -1.43
C LYS A 75 -5.76 7.53 -0.37
N LEU A 76 -4.79 6.86 0.25
CA LEU A 76 -5.03 5.88 1.30
C LEU A 76 -5.69 6.53 2.53
N GLU A 77 -5.27 7.72 2.94
CA GLU A 77 -5.89 8.46 4.05
C GLU A 77 -7.35 8.83 3.78
N CYS A 78 -7.63 9.36 2.58
CA CYS A 78 -8.99 9.68 2.15
C CYS A 78 -9.86 8.42 2.19
N THR A 79 -9.38 7.32 1.59
CA THR A 79 -10.14 6.08 1.60
C THR A 79 -10.29 5.51 3.01
N TYR A 80 -9.27 5.60 3.87
CA TYR A 80 -9.38 5.18 5.26
C TYR A 80 -10.46 5.96 6.01
N LYS A 81 -10.53 7.28 5.82
CA LYS A 81 -11.58 8.12 6.40
C LYS A 81 -12.97 7.65 5.96
N ASP A 82 -13.14 7.35 4.67
CA ASP A 82 -14.41 6.86 4.13
C ASP A 82 -14.79 5.48 4.70
N LEU A 83 -13.80 4.59 4.86
CA LEU A 83 -13.99 3.30 5.52
C LEU A 83 -14.45 3.47 6.98
N VAL A 84 -13.84 4.39 7.72
CA VAL A 84 -14.24 4.71 9.11
C VAL A 84 -15.67 5.26 9.15
N ILE A 85 -16.03 6.20 8.27
CA ILE A 85 -17.37 6.79 8.21
C ILE A 85 -18.41 5.70 7.93
N LYS A 86 -18.19 4.87 6.90
CA LYS A 86 -19.11 3.80 6.53
C LYS A 86 -19.24 2.74 7.64
N GLN A 87 -18.13 2.36 8.27
CA GLN A 87 -18.17 1.46 9.42
C GLN A 87 -18.96 2.06 10.60
N ASN A 88 -18.81 3.36 10.84
CA ASN A 88 -19.56 4.05 11.89
C ASN A 88 -21.07 4.14 11.57
N ASP A 89 -21.44 4.38 10.31
CA ASP A 89 -22.84 4.36 9.87
C ASP A 89 -23.46 2.96 9.97
N ASP A 90 -22.71 1.92 9.60
CA ASP A 90 -23.10 0.51 9.79
C ASP A 90 -23.30 0.17 11.28
N LEU A 91 -22.42 0.66 12.16
CA LEU A 91 -22.56 0.48 13.61
C LEU A 91 -23.74 1.30 14.16
N SER A 92 -23.96 2.50 13.66
CA SER A 92 -25.05 3.38 14.08
C SER A 92 -26.42 2.83 13.67
N SER A 93 -26.53 2.27 12.46
CA SER A 93 -27.75 1.58 12.01
C SER A 93 -28.04 0.29 12.81
N LYS A 94 -27.02 -0.28 13.47
CA LYS A 94 -27.12 -1.41 14.40
C LYS A 94 -27.28 -0.99 15.87
N GLY A 95 -27.53 0.30 16.15
CA GLY A 95 -27.81 0.82 17.51
C GLY A 95 -26.67 1.59 18.18
N GLY A 96 -25.58 1.89 17.46
CA GLY A 96 -24.52 2.80 17.90
C GLY A 96 -24.93 4.29 17.83
N ASN A 97 -24.24 5.15 18.58
CA ASN A 97 -24.45 6.59 18.49
C ASN A 97 -23.80 7.15 17.22
N LYS A 98 -24.57 7.92 16.43
CA LYS A 98 -24.09 8.54 15.18
C LYS A 98 -22.99 9.57 15.47
N ALA A 99 -21.85 9.46 14.80
CA ALA A 99 -20.83 10.50 14.78
C ALA A 99 -21.20 11.58 13.75
N PRO A 100 -20.75 12.84 13.91
CA PRO A 100 -21.01 13.89 12.93
C PRO A 100 -20.37 13.56 11.58
N SER A 101 -21.16 13.70 10.50
CA SER A 101 -20.71 13.55 9.12
C SER A 101 -19.64 14.58 8.80
N GLY A 102 -18.41 14.14 8.49
CA GLY A 102 -17.33 14.99 7.98
C GLY A 102 -17.19 14.83 6.47
N ASP A 103 -16.69 15.88 5.79
CA ASP A 103 -16.55 15.98 4.32
C ASP A 103 -16.19 14.64 3.65
N GLU A 104 -17.09 14.19 2.78
CA GLU A 104 -17.03 12.88 2.10
C GLU A 104 -15.93 12.90 1.04
N CYS A 105 -14.94 12.00 1.17
CA CYS A 105 -14.22 11.50 0.00
C CYS A 105 -15.06 10.34 -0.56
N PHE A 106 -15.09 10.18 -1.87
CA PHE A 106 -15.93 9.16 -2.50
C PHE A 106 -15.10 7.89 -2.74
N ALA A 107 -15.12 6.95 -1.79
CA ALA A 107 -14.59 5.60 -1.97
C ALA A 107 -15.55 4.50 -1.43
N VAL A 108 -16.85 4.63 -1.72
CA VAL A 108 -17.91 3.70 -1.26
C VAL A 108 -17.67 2.25 -1.73
N GLU A 109 -17.09 2.07 -2.92
CA GLU A 109 -16.83 0.77 -3.55
C GLU A 109 -15.69 0.00 -2.88
N LEU A 110 -14.71 0.70 -2.27
CA LEU A 110 -13.58 0.02 -1.63
C LEU A 110 -14.01 -0.68 -0.33
N TYR A 111 -14.95 -0.11 0.42
CA TYR A 111 -15.49 -0.78 1.60
C TYR A 111 -16.14 -2.10 1.21
N ASP A 112 -16.99 -2.12 0.19
CA ASP A 112 -17.67 -3.36 -0.21
C ASP A 112 -16.67 -4.34 -0.82
N ALA A 113 -15.65 -3.90 -1.56
CA ALA A 113 -14.62 -4.79 -2.11
C ALA A 113 -13.62 -5.34 -1.09
N VAL A 114 -13.28 -4.57 -0.04
CA VAL A 114 -12.35 -4.99 1.02
C VAL A 114 -13.08 -5.72 2.14
N CYS A 115 -14.35 -5.38 2.38
CA CYS A 115 -15.23 -6.01 3.37
C CYS A 115 -16.23 -7.00 2.77
N ASP A 116 -16.16 -7.35 1.48
CA ASP A 116 -17.07 -8.33 0.86
C ASP A 116 -16.86 -9.68 1.56
N GLY A 117 -17.82 -10.08 2.38
CA GLY A 117 -17.72 -11.27 3.23
C GLY A 117 -17.34 -11.04 4.70
N ALA A 118 -17.14 -9.80 5.15
CA ALA A 118 -17.01 -9.47 6.57
C ALA A 118 -18.35 -9.68 7.30
N GLN A 119 -18.60 -10.93 7.71
CA GLN A 119 -19.82 -11.34 8.40
C GLN A 119 -19.80 -10.93 9.88
N THR A 120 -18.61 -10.60 10.41
CA THR A 120 -18.40 -10.32 11.84
C THR A 120 -17.58 -9.04 12.06
N LEU A 121 -17.76 -8.42 13.24
CA LEU A 121 -16.95 -7.28 13.70
C LEU A 121 -15.44 -7.55 13.64
N LYS A 122 -15.04 -8.81 13.87
CA LYS A 122 -13.64 -9.24 13.81
C LYS A 122 -13.06 -9.12 12.41
N ASP A 123 -13.85 -9.40 11.38
CA ASP A 123 -13.43 -9.30 9.98
C ASP A 123 -13.24 -7.83 9.60
N SER A 124 -14.18 -6.96 10.00
CA SER A 124 -14.05 -5.51 9.80
C SER A 124 -12.82 -4.92 10.50
N ILE A 125 -12.52 -5.34 11.73
CA ILE A 125 -11.30 -4.91 12.44
C ILE A 125 -10.05 -5.37 11.70
N THR A 126 -10.04 -6.62 11.21
CA THR A 126 -8.90 -7.17 10.48
C THR A 126 -8.64 -6.40 9.18
N VAL A 127 -9.69 -6.03 8.47
CA VAL A 127 -9.62 -5.16 7.28
C VAL A 127 -8.99 -3.81 7.63
N MET A 128 -9.47 -3.15 8.68
CA MET A 128 -8.95 -1.83 9.07
C MET A 128 -7.49 -1.89 9.49
N ILE A 129 -7.09 -2.93 10.23
CA ILE A 129 -5.68 -3.17 10.58
C ILE A 129 -4.84 -3.39 9.33
N THR A 130 -5.33 -4.18 8.38
CA THR A 130 -4.61 -4.46 7.13
C THR A 130 -4.42 -3.19 6.31
N PHE A 131 -5.48 -2.37 6.19
CA PHE A 131 -5.41 -1.07 5.52
C PHE A 131 -4.39 -0.14 6.18
N LEU A 132 -4.44 -0.02 7.51
CA LEU A 132 -3.48 0.79 8.28
C LEU A 132 -2.04 0.29 8.10
N ASN A 133 -1.82 -1.03 8.03
CA ASN A 133 -0.47 -1.57 7.79
C ASN A 133 0.05 -1.17 6.41
N VAL A 134 -0.80 -1.20 5.37
CA VAL A 134 -0.43 -0.71 4.04
C VAL A 134 -0.09 0.78 4.10
N LEU A 135 -0.97 1.61 4.66
CA LEU A 135 -0.73 3.05 4.83
C LEU A 135 0.57 3.34 5.60
N ASN A 136 0.81 2.62 6.69
CA ASN A 136 2.02 2.75 7.50
C ASN A 136 3.30 2.40 6.73
N LEU A 137 3.24 1.44 5.79
CA LEU A 137 4.38 1.12 4.93
C LEU A 137 4.76 2.32 4.05
N PHE A 138 3.77 2.96 3.43
CA PHE A 138 4.00 4.17 2.63
C PHE A 138 4.50 5.32 3.48
N TYR A 139 3.92 5.53 4.67
CA TYR A 139 4.43 6.51 5.62
C TYR A 139 5.87 6.25 6.04
N LYS A 140 6.25 4.98 6.25
CA LYS A 140 7.62 4.59 6.57
C LYS A 140 8.57 4.91 5.41
N LYS A 141 8.19 4.61 4.16
CA LYS A 141 8.96 5.04 2.98
C LYS A 141 9.15 6.55 2.95
N GLN A 142 8.07 7.32 3.14
CA GLN A 142 8.15 8.78 3.10
C GLN A 142 9.00 9.34 4.24
N ARG A 143 8.83 8.85 5.47
CA ARG A 143 9.52 9.42 6.63
C ARG A 143 11.00 9.05 6.69
N ASP A 144 11.32 7.78 6.44
CA ASP A 144 12.66 7.25 6.71
C ASP A 144 13.55 7.23 5.45
N PHE A 145 12.95 7.37 4.27
CA PHE A 145 13.62 7.18 2.99
C PHE A 145 13.14 8.18 1.93
N GLU A 146 12.70 9.38 2.31
CA GLU A 146 12.20 10.41 1.37
C GLU A 146 13.21 10.68 0.24
N ASP A 147 14.46 10.93 0.64
CA ASP A 147 15.57 11.29 -0.24
C ASP A 147 16.32 10.07 -0.82
N ASP A 148 15.85 8.85 -0.54
CA ASP A 148 16.45 7.62 -1.08
C ASP A 148 15.69 7.16 -2.34
N ASP A 149 16.27 7.50 -3.49
CA ASP A 149 15.78 7.14 -4.82
C ASP A 149 15.84 5.62 -5.10
N TYR A 150 16.58 4.87 -4.29
CA TYR A 150 16.78 3.41 -4.46
C TYR A 150 16.04 2.59 -3.41
N ALA A 151 15.27 3.24 -2.54
CA ALA A 151 14.22 2.63 -1.76
C ALA A 151 12.95 2.53 -2.61
N PHE A 152 12.34 1.36 -2.69
CA PHE A 152 11.08 1.17 -3.44
C PHE A 152 10.05 0.41 -2.62
N ILE A 153 8.78 0.77 -2.81
CA ILE A 153 7.64 -0.07 -2.40
C ILE A 153 7.29 -0.97 -3.57
N LYS A 154 7.68 -2.23 -3.44
CA LYS A 154 7.51 -3.29 -4.42
C LYS A 154 6.19 -4.01 -4.25
N VAL A 155 5.64 -4.52 -5.34
CA VAL A 155 4.51 -5.44 -5.36
C VAL A 155 5.05 -6.85 -5.60
N ASP A 156 4.92 -7.73 -4.60
CA ASP A 156 5.33 -9.13 -4.70
C ASP A 156 4.08 -10.01 -4.91
N GLY A 157 4.10 -10.83 -5.96
CA GLY A 157 3.04 -11.76 -6.37
C GLY A 157 3.16 -13.18 -5.81
#